data_AF-A0A921K266-F1
#
_entry.id   AF-A0A921K266-F1
#
_cell.length_a   1.000
_cell.length_b   1.000
_cell.length_c   1.000
_cell.angle_alpha   90.00
_cell.angle_beta   90.00
_cell.angle_gamma   90.00
#
_symmetry.space_group_name_H-M   'P 1'
#
loop_
_entity.id
_entity.type
_entity.pdbx_description
1 polymer ?
#
loop_
_entity_poly.entity_id
_entity_poly.type
_entity_poly.pdbx_seq_one_letter_code
_entity_poly.pdbx_strand_id
1 'polypeptide(L)'
;TIFPGIQENVVSNVFRIPGLKAVVLKTYGSGNAPQKPWFIRLLKEATQRGIVIVNISQCPAGMVEMARYETGLHLLDAGVISGFDATVESVLTKLMFLFGHNLTPKEVRNEMNRSIAGEFTRPEL
;
A
#
# COMPACT_ATOMS: atom_id res chain seq x y z
N THR A 1 7.68 3.48 5.83
CA THR A 1 7.26 3.01 7.17
C THR A 1 6.61 4.14 7.92
N ILE A 2 5.44 3.89 8.52
CA ILE A 2 4.78 4.83 9.43
C ILE A 2 5.40 4.76 10.83
N PHE A 3 5.48 5.87 11.54
CA PHE A 3 5.94 5.91 12.93
C PHE A 3 5.23 7.06 13.67
N PRO A 4 5.18 7.03 15.02
CA PRO A 4 4.47 8.07 15.78
C PRO A 4 5.11 9.44 15.51
N GLY A 5 4.29 10.42 15.14
CA GLY A 5 4.77 11.76 14.80
C GLY A 5 5.30 11.93 13.38
N ILE A 6 5.07 10.98 12.46
CA ILE A 6 5.37 11.18 11.03
C ILE A 6 4.73 12.47 10.51
N GLN A 7 5.50 13.26 9.77
CA GLN A 7 5.14 14.63 9.35
C GLN A 7 4.77 14.69 7.86
N GLU A 8 4.00 15.71 7.48
CA GLU A 8 3.53 15.92 6.11
C GLU A 8 4.68 16.09 5.11
N ASN A 9 5.76 16.79 5.51
CA ASN A 9 6.93 16.99 4.67
C ASN A 9 7.64 15.67 4.31
N VAL A 10 7.73 14.71 5.24
CA VAL A 10 8.35 13.40 5.00
C VAL A 10 7.57 12.65 3.92
N VAL A 11 6.26 12.57 4.07
CA VAL A 11 5.39 11.81 3.15
C VAL A 11 5.32 12.49 1.78
N SER A 12 5.17 13.82 1.76
CA SER A 12 5.10 14.58 0.50
C SER A 12 6.40 14.53 -0.29
N ASN A 13 7.57 14.56 0.37
CA ASN A 13 8.86 14.42 -0.31
C ASN A 13 9.00 13.06 -0.98
N VAL A 14 8.59 11.97 -0.32
CA VAL A 14 8.59 10.63 -0.93
C VAL A 14 7.74 10.62 -2.21
N PHE A 15 6.50 11.11 -2.15
CA PHE A 15 5.60 11.09 -3.31
C PHE A 15 5.96 12.08 -4.44
N ARG A 16 6.97 12.92 -4.23
CA ARG A 16 7.52 13.85 -5.24
C ARG A 16 8.78 13.32 -5.92
N ILE A 17 9.30 12.16 -5.51
CA ILE A 17 10.46 11.53 -6.17
C ILE A 17 10.16 11.31 -7.66
N PRO A 18 10.96 11.89 -8.58
CA PRO A 18 10.75 11.71 -10.01
C PRO A 18 10.81 10.23 -10.41
N GLY A 19 9.84 9.79 -11.21
CA GLY A 19 9.78 8.40 -11.71
C GLY A 19 9.32 7.37 -10.67
N LEU A 20 8.88 7.77 -9.48
CA LEU A 20 8.33 6.85 -8.48
C LEU A 20 7.10 6.12 -9.01
N LYS A 21 7.18 4.79 -9.15
CA LYS A 21 6.09 3.95 -9.66
C LYS A 21 5.22 3.33 -8.57
N ALA A 22 5.81 2.99 -7.43
CA ALA A 22 5.08 2.35 -6.33
C ALA A 22 5.72 2.61 -4.97
N VAL A 23 4.92 2.45 -3.91
CA VAL A 23 5.31 2.58 -2.51
C VAL A 23 4.73 1.42 -1.70
N VAL A 24 5.57 0.77 -0.91
CA VAL A 24 5.13 -0.18 0.11
C VAL A 24 4.97 0.56 1.44
N LEU A 25 3.71 0.75 1.84
CA LEU A 25 3.32 1.48 3.04
C LEU A 25 3.22 0.53 4.23
N LYS A 26 4.28 0.46 5.05
CA LYS A 26 4.27 -0.30 6.31
C LYS A 26 3.49 0.45 7.39
N THR A 27 2.33 -0.05 7.80
CA THR A 27 1.39 0.52 8.79
C THR A 27 1.29 -0.31 10.08
N TYR A 28 0.54 0.16 11.07
CA TYR A 28 0.46 -0.52 12.37
C TYR A 28 -0.55 -1.67 12.38
N GLY A 29 -0.20 -2.78 13.02
CA GLY A 29 -1.12 -3.88 13.31
C GLY A 29 -1.84 -4.38 12.05
N SER A 30 -3.16 -4.36 12.08
CA SER A 30 -4.03 -4.82 10.99
C SER A 30 -4.13 -3.86 9.79
N GLY A 31 -3.23 -2.89 9.64
CA GLY A 31 -3.22 -1.96 8.50
C GLY A 31 -3.47 -0.49 8.83
N ASN A 32 -3.38 -0.10 10.10
CA ASN A 32 -3.78 1.22 10.60
C ASN A 32 -2.74 2.31 10.33
N ALA A 33 -3.17 3.42 9.76
CA ALA A 33 -2.33 4.59 9.50
C ALA A 33 -2.97 5.88 10.09
N PRO A 34 -2.23 7.00 10.16
CA PRO A 34 -2.77 8.26 10.63
C PRO A 34 -3.98 8.71 9.80
N GLN A 35 -5.08 9.08 10.46
CA GLN A 35 -6.28 9.62 9.81
C GLN A 35 -6.22 11.14 9.57
N LYS A 36 -5.02 11.74 9.60
CA LYS A 36 -4.89 13.19 9.42
C LYS A 36 -5.34 13.55 7.99
N PRO A 37 -6.15 14.60 7.78
CA PRO A 37 -6.65 14.95 6.45
C PRO A 37 -5.54 15.15 5.40
N TRP A 38 -4.41 15.71 5.82
CA TRP A 38 -3.24 15.87 4.94
C TRP A 38 -2.67 14.53 4.47
N PHE A 39 -2.68 13.51 5.33
CA PHE A 39 -2.10 12.20 5.02
C PHE A 39 -2.94 11.48 3.97
N ILE A 40 -4.26 11.44 4.17
CA ILE A 40 -5.21 10.84 3.22
C ILE A 40 -5.19 11.59 1.88
N ARG A 41 -5.13 12.92 1.91
CA ARG A 41 -4.99 13.74 0.69
C ARG A 41 -3.72 13.36 -0.10
N LEU A 42 -2.57 13.31 0.55
CA LEU A 42 -1.31 12.95 -0.11
C LEU A 42 -1.34 11.55 -0.73
N LEU A 43 -1.94 10.58 -0.04
CA LEU A 43 -2.14 9.23 -0.57
C LEU A 43 -3.03 9.26 -1.82
N LYS A 44 -4.16 9.94 -1.76
CA LYS A 44 -5.11 10.06 -2.87
C LYS A 44 -4.50 10.75 -4.09
N GLU A 45 -3.77 11.84 -3.88
CA GLU A 45 -3.06 12.53 -4.97
C GLU A 45 -1.99 11.63 -5.60
N ALA A 46 -1.24 10.87 -4.79
CA ALA A 46 -0.23 9.96 -5.27
C ALA A 46 -0.84 8.82 -6.12
N THR A 47 -1.93 8.20 -5.67
CA THR A 47 -2.61 7.13 -6.41
C THR A 47 -3.24 7.64 -7.70
N GLN A 48 -3.79 8.86 -7.71
CA GLN A 48 -4.29 9.54 -8.90
C GLN A 48 -3.20 9.84 -9.93
N ARG A 49 -1.97 10.16 -9.50
CA ARG A 49 -0.80 10.27 -10.39
C ARG A 49 -0.29 8.93 -10.93
N GLY A 50 -0.89 7.81 -10.54
CA GLY A 50 -0.51 6.48 -10.99
C GLY A 50 0.52 5.78 -10.10
N ILE A 51 0.83 6.30 -8.91
CA ILE A 51 1.69 5.60 -7.95
C ILE A 51 0.88 4.45 -7.32
N VAL A 52 1.40 3.23 -7.39
CA VAL A 52 0.76 2.07 -6.73
C VAL A 52 1.19 2.04 -5.27
N ILE A 53 0.23 2.15 -4.34
CA ILE A 53 0.51 2.12 -2.90
C ILE A 53 -0.05 0.84 -2.31
N VAL A 54 0.82 0.00 -1.75
CA VAL A 54 0.46 -1.29 -1.11
C VAL A 54 0.60 -1.16 0.40
N ASN A 55 -0.48 -1.37 1.13
CA ASN A 55 -0.49 -1.36 2.59
C ASN A 55 -0.11 -2.74 3.15
N ILE A 56 0.95 -2.81 3.95
CA ILE A 56 1.36 -4.01 4.68
C ILE A 56 1.57 -3.69 6.16
N SER A 57 1.52 -4.72 7.00
CA SER A 57 1.81 -4.55 8.42
C SER A 57 3.30 -4.31 8.67
N GLN A 58 3.60 -3.59 9.75
CA GLN A 58 4.92 -3.57 10.37
C GLN A 58 5.19 -4.82 11.21
N CYS A 59 4.14 -5.51 11.66
CA CYS A 59 4.27 -6.74 12.42
C CYS A 59 4.85 -7.85 11.51
N PRO A 60 5.77 -8.69 12.01
CA PRO A 60 6.34 -9.79 11.23
C PRO A 60 5.31 -10.86 10.81
N ALA A 61 4.22 -10.97 11.57
CA ALA A 61 3.12 -11.89 11.33
C ALA A 61 1.78 -11.18 11.55
N GLY A 62 0.75 -11.68 10.87
CA GLY A 62 -0.59 -11.09 10.85
C GLY A 62 -0.97 -10.63 9.44
N MET A 63 -2.15 -10.05 9.32
CA MET A 63 -2.75 -9.67 8.04
C MET A 63 -3.29 -8.24 8.09
N VAL A 64 -3.16 -7.52 6.98
CA VAL A 64 -3.83 -6.25 6.76
C VAL A 64 -5.30 -6.48 6.39
N GLU A 65 -6.21 -5.93 7.20
CA GLU A 65 -7.66 -6.05 7.08
C GLU A 65 -8.31 -4.66 6.93
N MET A 66 -8.11 -4.00 5.79
CA MET A 66 -8.59 -2.62 5.60
C MET A 66 -10.12 -2.48 5.58
N ALA A 67 -10.88 -3.55 5.33
CA ALA A 67 -12.34 -3.52 5.35
C ALA A 67 -12.94 -3.63 6.78
N ARG A 68 -12.13 -3.99 7.78
CA ARG A 68 -12.60 -4.31 9.13
C ARG A 68 -12.74 -3.08 10.03
N TYR A 69 -12.01 -2.00 9.73
CA TYR A 69 -11.94 -0.79 10.57
C TYR A 69 -12.08 0.48 9.74
N GLU A 70 -12.66 1.54 10.32
CA GLU A 70 -12.86 2.85 9.68
C GLU A 70 -11.55 3.47 9.16
N THR A 71 -10.46 3.31 9.90
CA THR A 71 -9.09 3.67 9.49
C THR A 71 -8.68 3.06 8.15
N GLY A 72 -9.05 1.79 7.90
CA GLY A 72 -8.75 1.08 6.68
C GLY A 72 -9.62 1.52 5.49
N LEU A 73 -10.87 1.92 5.75
CA LEU A 73 -11.77 2.45 4.72
C LEU A 73 -11.22 3.72 4.09
N HIS A 74 -10.67 4.65 4.88
CA HIS A 74 -10.05 5.87 4.34
C HIS A 74 -8.82 5.60 3.45
N LEU A 75 -8.08 4.52 3.72
CA LEU A 75 -6.96 4.11 2.87
C LEU A 75 -7.46 3.53 1.54
N LEU A 76 -8.51 2.71 1.59
CA LEU A 76 -9.18 2.18 0.41
C LEU A 76 -9.73 3.31 -0.48
N ASP A 77 -10.41 4.30 0.12
CA ASP A 77 -10.95 5.48 -0.57
C ASP A 77 -9.85 6.36 -1.19
N ALA A 78 -8.65 6.35 -0.60
CA ALA A 78 -7.46 7.00 -1.14
C ALA A 78 -6.78 6.18 -2.26
N GLY A 79 -7.30 4.99 -2.61
CA GLY A 79 -6.79 4.12 -3.67
C GLY A 79 -5.61 3.25 -3.24
N VAL A 80 -5.37 3.10 -1.94
CA VAL A 80 -4.37 2.17 -1.39
C VAL A 80 -4.91 0.75 -1.45
N ILE A 81 -4.07 -0.21 -1.83
CA ILE A 81 -4.46 -1.64 -1.90
C ILE A 81 -3.87 -2.45 -0.75
N SER A 82 -4.55 -3.53 -0.35
CA SER A 82 -4.07 -4.41 0.72
C SER A 82 -2.96 -5.32 0.19
N GLY A 83 -1.90 -5.47 0.98
CA GLY A 83 -0.92 -6.55 0.82
C GLY A 83 -1.25 -7.78 1.67
N PHE A 84 -2.37 -7.80 2.40
CA PHE A 84 -2.80 -8.93 3.24
C PHE A 84 -1.72 -9.36 4.25
N ASP A 85 -1.36 -10.65 4.26
CA ASP A 85 -0.30 -11.26 5.06
C ASP A 85 1.04 -11.38 4.31
N ALA A 86 1.19 -10.69 3.16
CA ALA A 86 2.43 -10.67 2.39
C ALA A 86 3.59 -10.05 3.19
N THR A 87 4.79 -10.59 2.98
CA THR A 87 6.02 -9.97 3.48
C THR A 87 6.39 -8.73 2.66
N VAL A 88 7.26 -7.88 3.22
CA VAL A 88 7.78 -6.70 2.49
C VAL A 88 8.51 -7.17 1.22
N GLU A 89 9.30 -8.23 1.35
CA GLU A 89 10.12 -8.82 0.31
C GLU A 89 9.26 -9.36 -0.84
N SER A 90 8.16 -10.05 -0.52
CA SER A 90 7.27 -10.60 -1.55
C SER A 90 6.51 -9.50 -2.30
N VAL A 91 6.03 -8.48 -1.59
CA VAL A 91 5.37 -7.30 -2.23
C VAL A 91 6.35 -6.54 -3.12
N LEU A 92 7.56 -6.26 -2.64
CA LEU A 92 8.58 -5.57 -3.46
C LEU A 92 8.93 -6.38 -4.70
N THR A 93 9.16 -7.68 -4.55
CA THR A 93 9.48 -8.58 -5.66
C THR A 93 8.35 -8.62 -6.68
N LYS A 94 7.10 -8.72 -6.22
CA LYS A 94 5.94 -8.75 -7.09
C LYS A 94 5.76 -7.42 -7.83
N LEU A 95 5.94 -6.28 -7.17
CA LEU A 95 5.90 -4.97 -7.83
C LEU A 95 6.98 -4.86 -8.92
N MET A 96 8.23 -5.27 -8.62
CA MET A 96 9.32 -5.28 -9.59
C MET A 96 9.00 -6.19 -10.79
N PHE A 97 8.50 -7.40 -10.52
CA PHE A 97 8.08 -8.35 -11.54
C PHE A 97 7.00 -7.75 -12.45
N LEU A 98 5.92 -7.21 -11.88
CA LEU A 98 4.80 -6.66 -12.66
C LEU A 98 5.23 -5.43 -13.48
N PHE A 99 5.94 -4.47 -12.89
CA PHE A 99 6.44 -3.32 -13.66
C PHE A 99 7.50 -3.71 -14.70
N GLY A 100 8.29 -4.76 -14.46
CA GLY A 100 9.23 -5.33 -15.42
C GLY A 100 8.55 -5.92 -16.66
N HIS A 101 7.29 -6.32 -16.54
CA HIS A 101 6.45 -6.77 -17.66
C HIS A 101 5.69 -5.62 -18.35
N ASN A 102 6.07 -4.36 -18.09
CA ASN A 102 5.46 -3.17 -18.68
C ASN A 102 3.95 -3.01 -18.41
N LEU A 103 3.44 -3.64 -17.35
CA LEU A 103 2.06 -3.45 -16.89
C LEU A 103 1.83 -1.99 -16.47
N THR A 104 0.68 -1.44 -16.85
CA THR A 104 0.23 -0.12 -16.43
C THR A 104 -0.08 -0.11 -14.93
N PRO A 105 -0.04 1.04 -14.23
CA PRO A 105 -0.40 1.11 -12.81
C PRO A 105 -1.78 0.52 -12.47
N LYS A 106 -2.74 0.59 -13.40
CA LYS A 106 -4.07 -0.01 -13.24
C LYS A 106 -3.97 -1.53 -13.23
N GLU A 107 -3.24 -2.12 -14.18
CA GLU A 107 -3.05 -3.56 -14.24
C GLU A 107 -2.21 -4.07 -13.06
N VAL A 108 -1.18 -3.32 -12.64
CA VAL A 108 -0.42 -3.65 -11.44
C VAL A 108 -1.31 -3.68 -10.20
N ARG A 109 -2.21 -2.71 -10.01
CA ARG A 109 -3.19 -2.75 -8.89
C ARG A 109 -4.10 -3.97 -8.94
N ASN A 110 -4.50 -4.40 -10.14
CA ASN A 110 -5.31 -5.60 -10.31
C ASN A 110 -4.51 -6.87 -9.98
N GLU A 111 -3.29 -7.01 -10.52
CA GLU A 111 -2.46 -8.19 -10.30
C GLU A 111 -1.91 -8.28 -8.87
N MET A 112 -1.66 -7.15 -8.20
CA MET A 112 -1.30 -7.13 -6.78
C MET A 112 -2.37 -7.76 -5.90
N ASN A 113 -3.63 -7.69 -6.33
CA ASN A 113 -4.75 -8.33 -5.64
C ASN A 113 -4.85 -9.85 -5.91
N ARG A 114 -4.16 -10.42 -6.91
CA ARG A 114 -4.25 -11.85 -7.24
C ARG A 114 -2.99 -12.59 -6.78
N SER A 115 -3.12 -13.65 -5.99
CA SER A 115 -1.95 -14.48 -5.61
C SER A 115 -1.40 -15.17 -6.86
N ILE A 116 -0.09 -15.04 -7.12
CA ILE A 116 0.58 -15.60 -8.31
C ILE A 116 1.37 -16.86 -7.95
N ALA A 117 2.03 -16.84 -6.80
CA ALA A 117 2.95 -17.89 -6.35
C ALA A 117 2.72 -18.29 -4.88
N GLY A 118 1.57 -17.96 -4.31
CA GLY A 118 1.26 -18.22 -2.90
C GLY A 118 1.85 -17.16 -1.96
N GLU A 119 2.11 -15.95 -2.46
CA GLU A 119 2.82 -14.90 -1.73
C GLU A 119 1.97 -14.16 -0.67
N PHE A 120 0.67 -14.42 -0.65
CA PHE A 120 -0.28 -14.05 0.40
C PHE A 120 -1.54 -14.93 0.35
N THR A 121 -2.28 -14.93 1.45
CA THR A 121 -3.61 -15.50 1.63
C THR A 121 -4.67 -14.41 1.64
N ARG A 122 -5.83 -14.67 1.05
CA ARG A 122 -7.01 -13.79 1.18
C ARG A 122 -7.89 -14.33 2.32
N PRO A 123 -8.43 -13.45 3.18
CA PRO A 123 -9.45 -13.89 4.12
C PRO A 123 -10.64 -14.47 3.36
N GLU A 124 -11.13 -15.63 3.82
CA GLU A 124 -12.41 -16.17 3.37
C GLU A 124 -13.52 -15.21 3.83
N LEU A 125 -14.45 -14.90 2.94
CA LEU A 125 -15.62 -14.05 3.22
C LEU A 125 -16.68 -14.85 3.99
#